data_AF-A0A851SJ55-F1
#
_entry.id   AF-A0A851SJ55-F1
#
_cell.length_a   1.000
_cell.length_b   1.000
_cell.length_c   1.000
_cell.angle_alpha   90.00
_cell.angle_beta   90.00
_cell.angle_gamma   90.00
#
_symmetry.space_group_name_H-M   'P 1'
#
loop_
_entity.id
_entity.type
_entity.pdbx_description
1 polymer ?
#
loop_
_entity_poly.entity_id
_entity_poly.type
_entity_poly.pdbx_seq_one_letter_code
_entity_poly.pdbx_strand_id
1 'polypeptide(L)'
;EALRLLEAARDSLGGDPDPSPRCPRPSEAIFGVLRELGGPGGRSVPLPQALQVLGARGFTPGQVSSALEEYEGLNVLQVNPSRTRITFV
;
A
#
# COMPACT_ATOMS: atom_id res chain seq x y z
N GLU A 1 36.13 -11.26 10.43
CA GLU A 1 35.22 -10.32 11.13
C GLU A 1 35.56 -8.86 10.90
N ALA A 2 34.87 -8.22 9.95
CA ALA A 2 34.77 -6.76 9.88
C ALA A 2 33.51 -6.43 9.07
N LEU A 3 32.41 -6.13 9.77
CA LEU A 3 31.16 -5.67 9.17
C LEU A 3 31.39 -4.33 8.48
N ARG A 4 31.07 -4.30 7.18
CA ARG A 4 31.16 -3.14 6.29
C ARG A 4 30.09 -2.13 6.70
N LEU A 5 30.51 -1.01 7.29
CA LEU A 5 29.73 0.21 7.36
C LEU A 5 29.44 0.66 5.92
N LEU A 6 28.18 0.59 5.50
CA LEU A 6 27.72 1.27 4.29
C LEU A 6 26.54 2.16 4.67
N GLU A 7 26.87 3.39 4.99
CA GLU A 7 25.95 4.52 5.08
C GLU A 7 25.40 4.79 3.68
N ALA A 8 24.26 4.18 3.33
CA ALA A 8 23.47 4.60 2.17
C ALA A 8 22.62 5.83 2.57
N ALA A 9 23.31 6.93 2.90
CA ALA A 9 22.72 8.25 2.82
C ALA A 9 22.79 8.69 1.36
N ARG A 10 21.62 9.08 0.80
CA ARG A 10 21.48 9.91 -0.40
C ARG A 10 21.88 9.26 -1.73
N ASP A 11 20.91 8.62 -2.39
CA ASP A 11 20.73 8.66 -3.85
C ASP A 11 19.29 8.22 -4.19
N SER A 12 18.48 9.15 -4.74
CA SER A 12 18.01 9.15 -6.14
C SER A 12 16.71 8.34 -6.35
N LEU A 13 15.55 8.95 -6.68
CA LEU A 13 15.17 9.44 -8.01
C LEU A 13 15.62 8.52 -9.16
N GLY A 14 14.66 7.84 -9.80
CA GLY A 14 14.89 7.08 -11.03
C GLY A 14 15.14 5.59 -10.77
N GLY A 15 14.35 4.73 -11.42
CA GLY A 15 14.26 3.31 -11.08
C GLY A 15 15.42 2.42 -11.53
N ASP A 16 15.56 1.29 -10.82
CA ASP A 16 15.76 -0.06 -11.37
C ASP A 16 15.50 -1.12 -10.26
N PRO A 17 14.87 -2.29 -10.55
CA PRO A 17 14.51 -3.26 -9.54
C PRO A 17 15.63 -4.27 -9.19
N ASP A 18 16.53 -3.92 -8.25
CA ASP A 18 17.32 -4.93 -7.51
C ASP A 18 16.43 -5.78 -6.56
N PRO A 19 16.51 -7.13 -6.58
CA PRO A 19 15.76 -8.02 -5.69
C PRO A 19 16.44 -8.17 -4.31
N SER A 20 16.78 -7.06 -3.66
CA SER A 20 16.88 -7.04 -2.20
C SER A 20 15.50 -7.45 -1.64
N PRO A 21 15.37 -8.15 -0.50
CA PRO A 21 14.09 -8.31 0.19
C PRO A 21 13.66 -6.91 0.65
N ARG A 22 13.10 -6.15 -0.29
CA ARG A 22 12.64 -4.80 -0.08
C ARG A 22 11.63 -4.88 1.04
N CYS A 23 11.83 -4.11 2.10
CA CYS A 23 10.72 -3.74 2.95
C CYS A 23 9.57 -3.36 2.00
N PRO A 24 8.42 -4.05 2.06
CA PRO A 24 7.35 -3.84 1.09
C PRO A 24 7.01 -2.36 1.07
N ARG A 25 6.82 -1.78 -0.13
CA ARG A 25 6.42 -0.38 -0.22
C ARG A 25 5.14 -0.20 0.60
N PRO A 26 4.94 0.95 1.25
CA PRO A 26 3.73 1.17 2.04
C PRO A 26 2.46 0.91 1.22
N SER A 27 2.45 1.23 -0.08
CA SER A 27 1.32 0.93 -0.98
C SER A 27 1.06 -0.57 -1.16
N GLU A 28 2.10 -1.39 -1.32
CA GLU A 28 1.97 -2.86 -1.41
C GLU A 28 1.46 -3.46 -0.10
N ALA A 29 1.98 -3.00 1.04
CA ALA A 29 1.52 -3.44 2.35
C ALA A 29 0.05 -3.06 2.61
N ILE A 30 -0.33 -1.82 2.25
CA ILE A 30 -1.71 -1.34 2.33
C ILE A 30 -2.63 -2.21 1.46
N PHE A 31 -2.23 -2.47 0.21
CA PHE A 31 -3.02 -3.31 -0.70
C PHE A 31 -3.18 -4.74 -0.19
N GLY A 32 -2.13 -5.32 0.38
CA GLY A 32 -2.19 -6.62 1.05
C GLY A 32 -3.28 -6.65 2.12
N VAL A 33 -3.31 -5.67 3.01
CA VAL A 33 -4.34 -5.55 4.04
C VAL A 33 -5.74 -5.39 3.43
N LEU A 34 -5.89 -4.59 2.37
CA LEU A 34 -7.17 -4.45 1.68
C LEU A 34 -7.66 -5.80 1.11
N ARG A 35 -6.76 -6.60 0.52
CA ARG A 35 -7.08 -7.95 0.02
C ARG A 35 -7.44 -8.91 1.15
N GLU A 36 -6.74 -8.85 2.29
CA GLU A 36 -7.08 -9.62 3.48
C GLU A 36 -8.50 -9.28 3.97
N LEU A 37 -8.86 -7.98 4.01
CA LEU A 37 -10.18 -7.52 4.45
C LEU A 37 -11.31 -7.90 3.49
N GLY A 38 -11.04 -7.95 2.19
CA GLY A 38 -11.99 -8.44 1.20
C GLY A 38 -12.25 -9.94 1.33
N GLY A 39 -11.27 -10.69 1.84
CA GLY A 39 -11.30 -12.13 1.88
C GLY A 39 -11.15 -12.78 0.49
N PRO A 40 -11.05 -14.12 0.42
CA PRO A 40 -10.92 -14.84 -0.84
C PRO A 40 -12.16 -14.62 -1.72
N GLY A 41 -11.95 -14.06 -2.92
CA GLY A 41 -13.03 -13.74 -3.86
C GLY A 41 -13.80 -12.45 -3.55
N GLY A 42 -13.41 -11.71 -2.51
CA GLY A 42 -14.02 -10.43 -2.15
C GLY A 42 -13.81 -9.37 -3.23
N ARG A 43 -14.90 -8.79 -3.72
CA ARG A 43 -14.87 -7.70 -4.71
C ARG A 43 -14.80 -6.31 -4.10
N SER A 44 -15.10 -6.15 -2.81
CA SER A 44 -15.15 -4.81 -2.21
C SER A 44 -14.93 -4.83 -0.71
N VAL A 45 -14.39 -3.72 -0.19
CA VAL A 45 -14.15 -3.48 1.24
C VAL A 45 -14.75 -2.12 1.64
N PRO A 46 -15.46 -2.01 2.78
CA PRO A 46 -15.87 -0.70 3.30
C PRO A 46 -14.64 0.15 3.65
N LEU A 47 -14.55 1.36 3.09
CA LEU A 47 -13.40 2.25 3.32
C LEU A 47 -13.22 2.61 4.82
N PRO A 48 -14.29 2.88 5.62
CA PRO A 48 -14.13 3.16 7.05
C PRO A 48 -13.48 2.00 7.81
N GLN A 49 -13.85 0.76 7.48
CA GLN A 49 -13.27 -0.44 8.09
C GLN A 49 -11.80 -0.60 7.68
N ALA A 50 -11.48 -0.38 6.41
CA ALA A 50 -10.11 -0.40 5.92
C ALA A 50 -9.24 0.64 6.64
N LEU A 51 -9.71 1.88 6.75
CA LEU A 51 -8.98 2.96 7.43
C LEU A 51 -8.73 2.65 8.92
N GLN A 52 -9.71 2.07 9.61
CA GLN A 52 -9.54 1.64 11.01
C GLN A 52 -8.43 0.58 11.14
N VAL A 53 -8.45 -0.45 10.29
CA VAL A 53 -7.47 -1.54 10.36
C VAL A 53 -6.08 -1.06 9.93
N LEU A 54 -5.99 -0.24 8.88
CA LEU A 54 -4.73 0.34 8.43
C LEU A 54 -4.14 1.31 9.47
N GLY A 55 -4.99 2.12 10.11
CA GLY A 55 -4.58 2.99 11.21
C GLY A 55 -4.06 2.22 12.42
N ALA A 56 -4.73 1.11 12.78
CA ALA A 56 -4.26 0.21 13.84
C ALA A 56 -2.92 -0.47 13.51
N ARG A 57 -2.59 -0.63 12.22
CA ARG A 57 -1.28 -1.11 11.75
C ARG A 57 -0.23 -0.01 11.59
N GLY A 58 -0.57 1.25 11.93
CA GLY A 58 0.37 2.37 11.92
C GLY A 58 0.45 3.14 10.60
N PHE A 59 -0.42 2.87 9.62
CA PHE A 59 -0.46 3.64 8.39
C PHE A 59 -1.14 4.99 8.59
N THR A 60 -0.55 6.04 8.03
CA THR A 60 -1.16 7.38 8.06
C THR A 60 -2.25 7.53 6.99
N PRO A 61 -3.26 8.40 7.18
CA PRO A 61 -4.28 8.65 6.17
C PRO A 61 -3.72 9.10 4.81
N GLY A 62 -2.61 9.83 4.81
CA GLY A 62 -1.91 10.26 3.59
C GLY A 62 -1.31 9.09 2.82
N GLN A 63 -0.67 8.14 3.51
CA GLN A 63 -0.14 6.92 2.87
C GLN A 63 -1.26 6.07 2.27
N VAL A 64 -2.39 5.93 2.97
CA VAL A 64 -3.55 5.19 2.46
C VAL A 64 -4.14 5.89 1.23
N SER A 65 -4.32 7.20 1.27
CA SER A 65 -4.86 7.95 0.13
C SER A 65 -3.95 7.84 -1.09
N SER A 66 -2.64 8.02 -0.89
CA SER A 66 -1.65 7.90 -1.97
C SER A 66 -1.62 6.51 -2.58
N ALA A 67 -1.73 5.45 -1.76
CA ALA A 67 -1.83 4.08 -2.26
C ALA A 67 -3.11 3.83 -3.05
N LEU A 68 -4.26 4.33 -2.56
CA LEU A 68 -5.53 4.20 -3.29
C LEU A 68 -5.46 4.90 -4.65
N GLU A 69 -4.97 6.13 -4.70
CA GLU A 69 -4.78 6.89 -5.95
C GLU A 69 -3.85 6.16 -6.93
N GLU A 70 -2.75 5.58 -6.45
CA GLU A 70 -1.82 4.78 -7.26
C GLU A 70 -2.54 3.57 -7.90
N TYR A 71 -3.26 2.77 -7.11
CA TYR A 71 -3.96 1.59 -7.63
C TYR A 71 -5.23 1.92 -8.44
N GLU A 72 -5.87 3.07 -8.19
CA GLU A 72 -6.93 3.60 -9.06
C GLU A 72 -6.36 3.97 -10.43
N GLY A 73 -5.19 4.62 -10.48
CA GLY A 73 -4.49 4.94 -11.73
C GLY A 73 -4.06 3.71 -12.53
N LEU A 74 -3.81 2.58 -11.85
CA LEU A 74 -3.51 1.29 -12.46
C LEU A 74 -4.76 0.46 -12.80
N ASN A 75 -5.96 0.98 -12.51
CA ASN A 75 -7.25 0.29 -12.69
C ASN A 75 -7.29 -1.10 -11.98
N VAL A 76 -6.66 -1.19 -10.81
CA VAL A 76 -6.66 -2.40 -9.96
C VAL A 76 -7.78 -2.36 -8.93
N LEU A 77 -8.15 -1.15 -8.49
CA LEU A 77 -9.27 -0.89 -7.60
C LEU A 77 -9.94 0.43 -7.97
N GLN A 78 -11.13 0.66 -7.43
CA GLN A 78 -11.85 1.92 -7.53
C GLN A 78 -12.46 2.29 -6.17
N VAL A 79 -12.37 3.56 -5.80
CA VAL A 79 -13.05 4.11 -4.63
C VAL A 79 -14.33 4.79 -5.11
N ASN A 80 -15.46 4.51 -4.47
CA ASN A 80 -16.71 5.17 -4.87
C ASN A 80 -16.64 6.69 -4.60
N PRO A 81 -17.39 7.53 -5.34
CA PRO A 81 -17.36 8.97 -5.17
C PRO A 81 -17.67 9.45 -3.73
N SER A 82 -18.51 8.71 -3.00
CA SER A 82 -18.82 9.00 -1.59
C SER A 82 -17.73 8.58 -0.60
N ARG A 83 -16.63 7.96 -1.06
CA ARG A 83 -15.51 7.45 -0.25
C ARG A 83 -15.95 6.58 0.92
N THR A 84 -16.87 5.66 0.66
CA THR A 84 -17.36 4.69 1.63
C THR A 84 -17.01 3.25 1.29
N ARG A 85 -16.61 2.96 0.03
CA ARG A 85 -16.33 1.61 -0.45
C ARG A 85 -15.19 1.59 -1.46
N ILE A 86 -14.27 0.65 -1.28
CA ILE A 86 -13.23 0.25 -2.24
C ILE A 86 -13.74 -0.97 -2.99
N THR A 87 -13.61 -1.01 -4.31
CA THR A 87 -13.97 -2.14 -5.17
C THR A 87 -12.75 -2.60 -5.94
N PHE A 88 -12.43 -3.89 -5.94
CA PHE A 88 -11.36 -4.46 -6.77
C PHE A 88 -11.87 -4.73 -8.17
N VAL A 89 -11.08 -4.36 -9.18
CA VAL A 89 -11.38 -4.57 -10.61
C VAL A 89 -10.80 -5.91 -11.07
#